data_AF-A0A4S0KRX7-F1
#
_entry.id   AF-A0A4S0KRX7-F1
#
_cell.length_a   1.000
_cell.length_b   1.000
_cell.length_c   1.000
_cell.angle_alpha   90.00
_cell.angle_beta   90.00
_cell.angle_gamma   90.00
#
_symmetry.space_group_name_H-M   'P 1'
#
loop_
_entity.id
_entity.type
_entity.pdbx_description
1 polymer ?
#
loop_
_entity_poly.entity_id
_entity_poly.type
_entity_poly.pdbx_seq_one_letter_code
_entity_poly.pdbx_strand_id
1 'polypeptide(L)'
;MKEDARRAVACAAALRASKKAASSIYSYEKGRHSFMSTSYDYDTSSHLSGVKSGNIYHYGLGAHISLNVSGRNFSGFDYDSSSHFSGTISGRSIQLYDYGEARYFNYSV
;
A
#
# COMPACT_ATOMS: atom_id res chain seq x y z
N MET A 1 -8.54 -2.88 -6.90
CA MET A 1 -8.36 -2.10 -5.65
C MET A 1 -8.56 -0.61 -5.90
N LYS A 2 -8.86 0.20 -4.87
CA LYS A 2 -8.82 1.68 -4.98
C LYS A 2 -7.39 2.21 -4.80
N GLU A 3 -7.10 3.42 -5.26
CA GLU A 3 -5.76 4.01 -5.18
C GLU A 3 -5.27 4.13 -3.74
N ASP A 4 -6.15 4.52 -2.83
CA ASP A 4 -5.92 4.70 -1.40
C ASP A 4 -5.47 3.37 -0.75
N ALA A 5 -6.11 2.26 -1.12
CA ALA A 5 -5.73 0.91 -0.70
C ALA A 5 -4.34 0.53 -1.21
N ARG A 6 -4.09 0.72 -2.52
CA ARG A 6 -2.78 0.42 -3.12
C ARG A 6 -1.66 1.26 -2.50
N ARG A 7 -1.94 2.52 -2.19
CA ARG A 7 -0.98 3.42 -1.54
C ARG A 7 -0.70 3.00 -0.09
N ALA A 8 -1.72 2.58 0.66
CA ALA A 8 -1.55 2.00 1.99
C ALA A 8 -0.71 0.71 1.96
N VAL A 9 -0.93 -0.15 0.94
CA VAL A 9 -0.08 -1.33 0.68
C VAL A 9 1.37 -0.91 0.41
N ALA A 10 1.60 0.09 -0.44
CA ALA A 10 2.95 0.57 -0.74
C ALA A 10 3.67 1.09 0.52
N CYS A 11 2.98 1.87 1.36
CA CYS A 11 3.51 2.36 2.64
C CYS A 11 3.88 1.19 3.58
N ALA A 12 2.98 0.21 3.74
CA ALA A 12 3.20 -0.95 4.60
C ALA A 12 4.32 -1.87 4.07
N ALA A 13 4.38 -2.09 2.76
CA ALA A 13 5.41 -2.89 2.11
C ALA A 13 6.80 -2.27 2.31
N ALA A 14 6.93 -0.96 2.08
CA ALA A 14 8.17 -0.21 2.33
C ALA A 14 8.62 -0.31 3.79
N LEU A 15 7.70 -0.09 4.73
CA LEU A 15 7.98 -0.19 6.16
C LEU A 15 8.51 -1.57 6.53
N ARG A 16 7.88 -2.62 6.02
CA ARG A 16 8.24 -4.00 6.38
C ARG A 16 9.53 -4.48 5.72
N ALA A 17 9.85 -3.98 4.53
CA ALA A 17 11.11 -4.29 3.86
C ALA A 17 12.30 -3.51 4.42
N SER A 18 12.13 -2.23 4.75
CA SER A 18 13.22 -1.33 5.16
C SER A 18 13.30 -1.06 6.66
N LYS A 19 12.29 -1.46 7.44
CA LYS A 19 12.07 -1.10 8.85
C LYS A 19 11.94 0.41 9.12
N LYS A 20 11.72 1.22 8.07
CA LYS A 20 11.52 2.66 8.17
C LYS A 20 10.17 3.05 7.58
N ALA A 21 9.42 3.87 8.32
CA ALA A 21 8.16 4.41 7.83
C ALA A 21 8.44 5.46 6.75
N ALA A 22 7.71 5.37 5.63
CA ALA A 22 7.67 6.44 4.65
C ALA A 22 6.82 7.60 5.20
N SER A 23 7.27 8.83 4.98
CA SER A 23 6.48 10.05 5.30
C SER A 23 5.65 10.54 4.11
N SER A 24 5.96 10.07 2.92
CA SER A 24 5.20 10.35 1.70
C SER A 24 5.34 9.20 0.71
N ILE A 25 4.30 9.00 -0.11
CA ILE A 25 4.31 8.04 -1.21
C ILE A 25 4.02 8.79 -2.50
N TYR A 26 4.92 8.70 -3.49
CA TYR A 26 4.65 9.17 -4.85
C TYR A 26 3.86 8.11 -5.62
N SER A 27 2.73 8.49 -6.19
CA SER A 27 1.94 7.64 -7.10
C SER A 27 2.19 8.08 -8.53
N TYR A 28 2.71 7.18 -9.37
CA TYR A 28 2.95 7.48 -10.79
C TYR A 28 1.64 7.61 -11.57
N GLU A 29 0.56 6.95 -11.13
CA GLU A 29 -0.77 7.11 -11.72
C GLU A 29 -1.34 8.51 -11.44
N LYS A 30 -1.15 9.03 -10.22
CA LYS A 30 -1.63 10.37 -9.84
C LYS A 30 -0.66 11.50 -10.20
N GLY A 31 0.60 11.17 -10.49
CA GLY A 31 1.66 12.14 -10.79
C GLY A 31 2.08 13.01 -9.60
N ARG A 32 1.82 12.59 -8.35
CA ARG A 32 2.06 13.41 -7.14
C ARG A 32 2.41 12.58 -5.90
N HIS A 33 2.96 13.26 -4.90
CA HIS A 33 3.13 12.73 -3.54
C HIS A 33 1.83 12.85 -2.73
N SER A 34 1.63 11.86 -1.87
CA SER A 34 0.64 11.85 -0.80
C SER A 34 1.35 11.66 0.53
N PHE A 35 1.09 12.51 1.51
CA PHE A 35 1.67 12.37 2.84
C PHE A 35 0.99 11.23 3.59
N MET A 36 1.79 10.38 4.23
CA MET A 36 1.30 9.24 4.97
C MET A 36 2.15 8.97 6.20
N SER A 37 1.53 8.36 7.20
CA SER A 37 2.21 7.76 8.35
C SER A 37 1.74 6.32 8.52
N THR A 38 2.26 5.63 9.53
CA THR A 38 1.79 4.27 9.85
C THR A 38 0.38 4.22 10.45
N SER A 39 -0.22 5.37 10.76
CA SER A 39 -1.53 5.46 11.39
C SER A 39 -2.51 6.38 10.65
N TYR A 40 -2.09 7.01 9.55
CA TYR A 40 -2.91 8.00 8.86
C TYR A 40 -2.50 8.17 7.39
N ASP A 41 -3.50 8.21 6.51
CA ASP A 41 -3.41 8.70 5.14
C ASP A 41 -3.95 10.14 5.11
N TYR A 42 -3.07 11.11 4.91
CA TYR A 42 -3.45 12.53 4.93
C TYR A 42 -4.14 12.97 3.63
N ASP A 43 -3.95 12.23 2.54
CA ASP A 43 -4.57 12.55 1.26
C ASP A 43 -6.08 12.28 1.29
N THR A 44 -6.49 11.24 2.00
CA THR A 44 -7.89 10.84 2.19
C THR A 44 -8.42 11.15 3.58
N SER A 45 -7.65 11.87 4.41
CA SER A 45 -7.98 12.20 5.80
C SER A 45 -8.47 10.98 6.59
N SER A 46 -7.77 9.85 6.44
CA SER A 46 -8.24 8.54 6.91
C SER A 46 -7.25 7.90 7.88
N HIS A 47 -7.78 7.35 8.98
CA HIS A 47 -6.97 6.54 9.88
C HIS A 47 -6.56 5.21 9.24
N LEU A 48 -5.41 4.71 9.68
CA LEU A 48 -4.89 3.39 9.37
C LEU A 48 -4.56 2.65 10.66
N SER A 49 -4.85 1.36 10.73
CA SER A 49 -4.35 0.48 11.79
C SER A 49 -3.74 -0.79 11.17
N GLY A 50 -2.94 -1.52 11.95
CA GLY A 50 -2.35 -2.80 11.49
C GLY A 50 -1.30 -2.72 10.38
N VAL A 51 -0.84 -1.50 10.02
CA VAL A 51 0.21 -1.29 8.99
C VAL A 51 1.50 -2.06 9.29
N LYS A 52 1.93 -2.08 10.56
CA LYS A 52 3.15 -2.80 10.99
C LYS A 52 3.03 -4.32 10.90
N SER A 53 1.84 -4.87 11.18
CA SER A 53 1.60 -6.32 11.11
C SER A 53 1.30 -6.81 9.70
N GLY A 54 0.84 -5.92 8.81
CA GLY A 54 0.36 -6.27 7.48
C GLY A 54 -1.12 -6.66 7.45
N ASN A 55 -1.83 -6.62 8.58
CA ASN A 55 -3.28 -6.76 8.65
C ASN A 55 -3.89 -5.36 8.73
N ILE A 56 -3.85 -4.63 7.63
CA ILE A 56 -4.21 -3.22 7.59
C ILE A 56 -5.74 -3.10 7.68
N TYR A 57 -6.22 -2.11 8.44
CA TYR A 57 -7.58 -1.62 8.30
C TYR A 57 -7.55 -0.16 7.87
N HIS A 58 -8.20 0.14 6.75
CA HIS A 58 -8.26 1.50 6.19
C HIS A 58 -9.61 2.12 6.51
N TYR A 59 -9.67 3.06 7.45
CA TYR A 59 -10.93 3.56 7.97
C TYR A 59 -11.77 4.31 6.91
N GLY A 60 -11.12 5.04 5.99
CA GLY A 60 -11.83 5.70 4.88
C GLY A 60 -12.46 4.73 3.87
N LEU A 61 -11.97 3.49 3.79
CA LEU A 61 -12.52 2.45 2.93
C LEU A 61 -13.47 1.53 3.68
N GLY A 62 -13.41 1.52 5.02
CA GLY A 62 -14.18 0.59 5.85
C GLY A 62 -13.81 -0.89 5.64
N ALA A 63 -12.57 -1.17 5.24
CA ALA A 63 -12.15 -2.49 4.80
C ALA A 63 -10.76 -2.91 5.29
N HIS A 64 -10.57 -4.22 5.36
CA HIS A 64 -9.28 -4.85 5.65
C HIS A 64 -8.44 -5.05 4.39
N ILE A 65 -7.13 -5.04 4.58
CA ILE A 65 -6.16 -5.45 3.56
C ILE A 65 -5.15 -6.38 4.25
N SER A 66 -5.00 -7.59 3.72
CA SER A 66 -3.95 -8.50 4.16
C SER A 66 -2.71 -8.31 3.30
N LEU A 67 -1.54 -8.26 3.93
CA LEU A 67 -0.26 -8.07 3.26
C LEU A 67 0.77 -9.03 3.85
N ASN A 68 1.38 -9.84 2.99
CA ASN A 68 2.57 -10.61 3.27
C ASN A 68 3.77 -9.99 2.54
N VAL A 69 4.91 -9.86 3.21
CA VAL A 69 6.17 -9.38 2.62
C VAL A 69 7.22 -10.44 2.89
N SER A 70 7.85 -10.92 1.83
CA SER A 70 8.92 -11.93 1.85
C SER A 70 10.10 -11.44 1.02
N GLY A 71 11.14 -10.96 1.72
CA GLY A 71 12.30 -10.32 1.09
C GLY A 71 11.89 -9.09 0.29
N ARG A 72 12.06 -9.16 -1.04
CA ARG A 72 11.70 -8.09 -1.97
C ARG A 72 10.32 -8.27 -2.61
N ASN A 73 9.62 -9.35 -2.32
CA ASN A 73 8.32 -9.64 -2.89
C ASN A 73 7.22 -9.42 -1.85
N PHE A 74 6.03 -9.08 -2.30
CA PHE A 74 4.85 -9.01 -1.45
C PHE A 74 3.61 -9.51 -2.18
N SER A 75 2.63 -9.96 -1.41
CA SER A 75 1.33 -10.39 -1.90
C SER A 75 0.26 -10.16 -0.85
N GLY A 76 -1.00 -10.19 -1.25
CA GLY A 76 -2.10 -9.93 -0.34
C GLY A 76 -3.47 -10.02 -0.96
N PHE A 77 -4.45 -9.57 -0.19
CA PHE A 77 -5.85 -9.50 -0.59
C PHE A 77 -6.47 -8.20 -0.07
N ASP A 78 -7.20 -7.51 -0.94
CA ASP A 78 -8.01 -6.35 -0.61
C ASP A 78 -9.47 -6.78 -0.45
N TYR A 79 -10.02 -6.62 0.76
CA TYR A 79 -11.38 -7.04 1.05
C TYR A 79 -12.43 -6.06 0.54
N ASP A 80 -12.09 -4.80 0.21
CA ASP A 80 -13.03 -3.86 -0.42
C ASP A 80 -13.34 -4.27 -1.85
N SER A 81 -12.30 -4.54 -2.65
CA SER A 81 -12.46 -4.98 -4.05
C SER A 81 -12.54 -6.49 -4.25
N SER A 82 -12.49 -7.27 -3.17
CA SER A 82 -12.48 -8.75 -3.20
C SER A 82 -11.46 -9.33 -4.19
N SER A 83 -10.27 -8.74 -4.22
CA SER A 83 -9.25 -9.03 -5.24
C SER A 83 -7.87 -9.23 -4.62
N HIS A 84 -7.10 -10.14 -5.22
CA HIS A 84 -5.69 -10.34 -4.89
C HIS A 84 -4.82 -9.21 -5.43
N PHE A 85 -3.62 -9.07 -4.84
CA PHE A 85 -2.55 -8.26 -5.40
C PHE A 85 -1.19 -8.89 -5.09
N SER A 86 -0.19 -8.52 -5.88
CA SER A 86 1.20 -8.91 -5.65
C SER A 86 2.15 -7.85 -6.18
N GLY A 87 3.40 -7.88 -5.75
CA GLY A 87 4.37 -6.91 -6.23
C GLY A 87 5.78 -7.11 -5.73
N THR A 88 6.64 -6.18 -6.12
CA THR A 88 8.07 -6.20 -5.82
C THR A 88 8.55 -4.85 -5.31
N ILE A 89 9.60 -4.90 -4.49
CA ILE A 89 10.26 -3.76 -3.87
C ILE A 89 11.72 -3.73 -4.36
N SER A 90 12.10 -2.63 -5.02
CA SER A 90 13.45 -2.40 -5.52
C SER A 90 13.95 -1.03 -5.04
N GLY A 91 14.74 -1.04 -3.96
CA GLY A 91 15.17 0.18 -3.29
C GLY A 91 13.99 0.99 -2.77
N ARG A 92 13.77 2.18 -3.34
CA ARG A 92 12.65 3.08 -3.01
C ARG A 92 11.43 2.89 -3.93
N SER A 93 11.55 2.05 -4.95
CA SER A 93 10.48 1.81 -5.93
C SER A 93 9.66 0.57 -5.56
N ILE A 94 8.35 0.68 -5.75
CA ILE A 94 7.37 -0.39 -5.52
C ILE A 94 6.55 -0.55 -6.79
N GLN A 95 6.47 -1.78 -7.28
CA GLN A 95 5.56 -2.16 -8.35
C GLN A 95 4.49 -3.08 -7.78
N LEU A 96 3.23 -2.73 -7.96
CA LEU A 96 2.05 -3.45 -7.47
C LEU A 96 1.19 -3.86 -8.65
N TYR A 97 0.98 -5.16 -8.83
CA TYR A 97 -0.02 -5.72 -9.73
C TYR A 97 -1.34 -5.93 -8.98
N ASP A 98 -2.39 -5.28 -9.46
CA ASP A 98 -3.75 -5.38 -8.92
C ASP A 98 -4.54 -6.34 -9.82
N TYR A 99 -4.94 -7.50 -9.29
CA TYR A 99 -5.64 -8.50 -10.10
C TYR A 99 -7.05 -8.05 -10.48
N GLY A 100 -7.68 -7.18 -9.68
CA GLY A 100 -9.01 -6.65 -10.00
C GLY A 100 -8.99 -5.68 -11.19
N GLU A 101 -7.87 -4.99 -11.41
CA GLU A 101 -7.67 -4.06 -12.52
C GLU A 101 -6.84 -4.65 -13.67
N ALA A 102 -6.29 -5.86 -13.47
CA ALA A 102 -5.38 -6.55 -14.39
C ALA A 102 -4.21 -5.67 -14.91
N ARG A 103 -3.67 -4.80 -14.05
CA ARG A 103 -2.55 -3.90 -14.43
C ARG A 103 -1.63 -3.56 -13.26
N TYR A 104 -0.46 -3.04 -13.62
CA TYR A 104 0.53 -2.56 -12.69
C TYR A 104 0.32 -1.09 -12.30
N PHE A 105 0.61 -0.80 -11.03
CA PHE A 105 0.67 0.52 -10.43
C PHE A 105 2.04 0.67 -9.78
N ASN A 106 2.70 1.80 -10.04
CA ASN A 106 4.05 2.06 -9.54
C ASN A 106 4.01 3.17 -8.48
N TYR A 107 4.85 3.01 -7.48
CA TYR A 107 5.00 3.94 -6.37
C TYR A 107 6.48 4.16 -6.04
N SER A 108 6.80 5.32 -5.46
CA SER A 108 8.09 5.59 -4.83
C SER A 108 7.89 6.06 -3.39
N VAL A 109 8.73 5.60 -2.47
CA VAL A 109 8.71 5.96 -1.04
C VAL A 109 9.93 6.78 -0.65
#